data_AF-A0AAW8JK44-F1
#
_entry.id   AF-A0AAW8JK44-F1
#
_cell.length_a   1.000
_cell.length_b   1.000
_cell.length_c   1.000
_cell.angle_alpha   90.00
_cell.angle_beta   90.00
_cell.angle_gamma   90.00
#
_symmetry.space_group_name_H-M   'P 1'
#
loop_
_entity.id
_entity.type
_entity.pdbx_description
1 polymer ?
#
loop_
_entity_poly.entity_id
_entity_poly.type
_entity_poly.pdbx_seq_one_letter_code
_entity_poly.pdbx_strand_id
1 'polypeptide(L)'
;MIVREPNDTIKLLFSWRGTILPKVLPPLGVVMLISAIVGGIEYADIYRFPELPLVGFTLIGVVLSIFLGFKNGACYDRWWEARKLWGSLIATARHYDRDCRILPQGRRERVIQHVIVFANVLRDRLRHQTANPIALIETSGMSQQALTQLYQHTNAPQYTLSLIQWELMQALKEGEISDIIYTQMNKYVVDLSMVQTGCDRIATTPLPFAYSVLLNRTVYFFCFMLPFSLGSLLGLATPLLVGILAYTFLGLDALSSEIEEPFGTQSNDLPLDAMVRTIEIELLSTLGKPTPPPIQAHDHNLL
;
A
#
# COMPACT_ATOMS: atom_id res chain seq x y z
N MET A 1 -4.73 -5.26 -2.48
CA MET A 1 -5.79 -4.37 -2.96
C MET A 1 -7.01 -5.17 -3.34
N ILE A 2 -8.16 -4.76 -2.83
CA ILE A 2 -9.44 -5.39 -3.09
C ILE A 2 -10.02 -4.87 -4.41
N VAL A 3 -10.35 -5.75 -5.35
CA VAL A 3 -11.05 -5.46 -6.59
C VAL A 3 -12.47 -6.02 -6.48
N ARG A 4 -13.45 -5.15 -6.23
CA ARG A 4 -14.88 -5.51 -6.15
C ARG A 4 -15.68 -4.82 -7.23
N GLU A 5 -16.74 -5.48 -7.70
CA GLU A 5 -17.77 -4.82 -8.51
C GLU A 5 -18.56 -3.82 -7.65
N PRO A 6 -18.80 -2.59 -8.13
CA PRO A 6 -19.23 -1.47 -7.29
C PRO A 6 -20.72 -1.49 -6.85
N ASN A 7 -21.50 -2.51 -7.18
CA ASN A 7 -22.96 -2.33 -7.30
C ASN A 7 -23.84 -2.74 -6.12
N ASP A 8 -23.33 -3.36 -5.05
CA ASP A 8 -24.18 -3.78 -3.92
C ASP A 8 -23.84 -3.03 -2.62
N THR A 9 -24.50 -1.88 -2.40
CA THR A 9 -24.43 -1.09 -1.15
C THR A 9 -24.76 -1.93 0.09
N ILE A 10 -25.68 -2.90 -0.03
CA ILE A 10 -26.05 -3.82 1.05
C ILE A 10 -24.91 -4.81 1.33
N LYS A 11 -24.27 -5.36 0.29
CA LYS A 11 -23.11 -6.25 0.49
C LYS A 11 -21.91 -5.49 1.08
N LEU A 12 -21.77 -4.19 0.78
CA LEU A 12 -20.76 -3.33 1.40
C LEU A 12 -20.98 -3.18 2.91
N LEU A 13 -22.23 -2.94 3.35
CA LEU A 13 -22.59 -2.81 4.77
C LEU A 13 -22.26 -4.07 5.60
N PHE A 14 -22.40 -5.25 5.01
CA PHE A 14 -22.13 -6.54 5.68
C PHE A 14 -20.78 -7.15 5.30
N SER A 15 -19.91 -6.40 4.63
CA SER A 15 -18.61 -6.93 4.24
C SER A 15 -17.66 -7.02 5.43
N TRP A 16 -17.00 -8.18 5.57
CA TRP A 16 -16.09 -8.44 6.68
C TRP A 16 -14.63 -8.40 6.24
N ARG A 17 -14.29 -9.18 5.20
CA ARG A 17 -12.91 -9.30 4.69
C ARG A 17 -12.49 -8.01 3.99
N GLY A 18 -11.31 -7.53 4.37
CA GLY A 18 -10.70 -6.33 3.79
C GLY A 18 -11.32 -4.99 4.22
N THR A 19 -12.28 -5.04 5.16
CA THR A 19 -12.72 -3.85 5.88
C THR A 19 -11.84 -3.61 7.10
N ILE A 20 -11.95 -2.40 7.66
CA ILE A 20 -11.25 -2.06 8.90
C ILE A 20 -11.93 -2.65 10.15
N LEU A 21 -13.15 -3.17 10.00
CA LEU A 21 -13.98 -3.64 11.11
C LEU A 21 -13.28 -4.70 11.97
N PRO A 22 -12.64 -5.76 11.44
CA PRO A 22 -11.98 -6.77 12.26
C PRO A 22 -10.83 -6.21 13.12
N LYS A 23 -10.14 -5.16 12.64
CA LYS A 23 -9.06 -4.50 13.39
C LYS A 23 -9.60 -3.63 14.52
N VAL A 24 -10.76 -3.00 14.32
CA VAL A 24 -11.41 -2.09 15.27
C VAL A 24 -12.38 -2.81 16.22
N LEU A 25 -12.79 -4.03 15.89
CA LEU A 25 -13.77 -4.79 16.66
C LEU A 25 -13.34 -5.04 18.12
N PRO A 26 -12.07 -5.42 18.42
CA PRO A 26 -11.65 -5.60 19.81
C PRO A 26 -11.76 -4.32 20.66
N PRO A 27 -11.17 -3.16 20.29
CA PRO A 27 -11.33 -1.95 21.08
C PRO A 27 -12.77 -1.43 21.10
N LEU A 28 -13.52 -1.57 20.00
CA LEU A 28 -14.94 -1.22 19.94
C LEU A 28 -15.76 -2.06 20.94
N GLY A 29 -15.51 -3.36 21.01
CA GLY A 29 -16.17 -4.26 21.95
C GLY A 29 -15.91 -3.88 23.40
N VAL A 30 -14.69 -3.48 23.74
CA VAL A 30 -14.35 -2.97 25.08
C VAL A 30 -15.11 -1.68 25.38
N VAL A 31 -15.13 -0.72 24.45
CA VAL A 31 -15.86 0.54 24.63
C VAL A 31 -17.37 0.30 24.79
N MET A 32 -17.94 -0.59 23.99
CA MET A 32 -19.36 -0.97 24.10
C MET A 32 -19.67 -1.68 25.42
N LEU A 33 -18.78 -2.55 25.90
CA LEU A 33 -18.93 -3.22 27.21
C LEU A 33 -18.94 -2.19 28.34
N ILE A 34 -17.97 -1.27 28.34
CA ILE A 34 -17.91 -0.18 29.33
C ILE A 34 -19.19 0.67 29.25
N SER A 35 -19.66 0.97 28.04
CA SER A 35 -20.91 1.70 27.82
C SER A 35 -22.13 0.99 28.41
N ALA A 36 -22.18 -0.34 28.30
CA ALA A 36 -23.29 -1.13 28.82
C ALA A 36 -23.28 -1.16 30.35
N ILE A 37 -22.09 -1.26 30.94
CA ILE A 37 -21.90 -1.22 32.40
C ILE A 37 -22.28 0.16 32.94
N VAL A 38 -21.73 1.24 32.38
CA VAL A 38 -22.00 2.61 32.83
C VAL A 38 -23.49 2.95 32.66
N GLY A 39 -24.05 2.76 31.46
CA GLY A 39 -25.45 3.04 31.19
C GLY A 39 -26.41 2.18 32.02
N GLY A 40 -26.05 0.92 32.31
CA GLY A 40 -26.85 0.01 33.14
C GLY A 40 -26.83 0.38 34.62
N ILE A 41 -25.67 0.75 35.17
CA ILE A 41 -25.52 1.21 36.56
C ILE A 41 -26.32 2.50 36.79
N GLU A 42 -26.25 3.44 35.86
CA GLU A 42 -27.01 4.69 35.93
C GLU A 42 -28.52 4.45 35.76
N TYR A 43 -28.93 3.60 34.82
CA TYR A 43 -30.33 3.24 34.64
C TYR A 43 -30.94 2.57 35.88
N ALA A 44 -30.16 1.74 36.58
CA ALA A 44 -30.57 1.08 37.81
C ALA A 44 -30.47 1.97 39.06
N ASP A 45 -30.05 3.24 38.93
CA ASP A 45 -29.82 4.21 40.02
C ASP A 45 -28.90 3.67 41.14
N ILE A 46 -27.98 2.74 40.80
CA ILE A 46 -27.04 2.14 41.75
C ILE A 46 -25.95 3.13 42.11
N TYR A 47 -25.43 3.85 41.12
CA TYR A 47 -24.40 4.87 41.27
C TYR A 47 -24.54 5.91 40.15
N ARG A 48 -24.40 7.19 40.50
CA ARG A 48 -24.39 8.28 39.52
C ARG A 48 -22.96 8.71 39.28
N PHE A 49 -22.48 8.52 38.06
CA PHE A 49 -21.15 8.97 37.68
C PHE A 49 -21.10 10.50 37.60
N PRO A 50 -19.91 11.12 37.76
CA PRO A 50 -19.76 12.55 37.57
C PRO A 50 -20.22 12.97 36.17
N GLU A 51 -21.15 13.91 36.09
CA GLU A 51 -21.65 14.41 34.81
C GLU A 51 -20.53 15.13 34.06
N LEU A 52 -20.00 14.47 33.04
CA LEU A 52 -19.05 15.08 32.13
C LEU A 52 -19.82 15.94 31.10
N PRO A 53 -19.51 17.25 30.98
CA PRO A 53 -20.27 18.15 30.12
C PRO A 53 -20.26 17.71 28.66
N LEU A 54 -21.44 17.39 28.10
CA LEU A 54 -21.58 16.96 26.71
C LEU A 54 -20.99 17.97 25.71
N VAL A 55 -21.12 19.26 25.99
CA VAL A 55 -20.55 20.34 25.17
C VAL A 55 -19.04 20.17 25.00
N GLY A 56 -18.31 19.78 26.05
CA GLY A 56 -16.87 19.51 25.97
C GLY A 56 -16.55 18.37 25.00
N PHE A 57 -17.33 17.28 25.06
CA PHE A 57 -17.16 16.14 24.14
C PHE A 57 -17.52 16.48 22.71
N THR A 58 -18.54 17.32 22.47
CA THR A 58 -18.86 17.77 21.11
C THR A 58 -17.71 18.58 20.51
N LEU A 59 -17.11 19.50 21.27
CA LEU A 59 -15.96 20.29 20.84
C LEU A 59 -14.73 19.40 20.55
N ILE A 60 -14.41 18.48 21.46
CA ILE A 60 -13.31 17.52 21.26
C ILE A 60 -13.58 16.65 20.03
N GLY A 61 -14.80 16.15 19.86
CA GLY A 61 -15.19 15.33 18.71
C GLY A 61 -15.04 16.07 17.37
N VAL A 62 -15.45 17.34 17.31
CA VAL A 62 -15.26 18.19 16.12
C VAL A 62 -13.78 18.38 15.82
N VAL A 63 -12.98 18.75 16.83
CA VAL A 63 -11.54 18.93 16.67
C VAL A 63 -10.85 17.64 16.20
N LEU A 64 -11.20 16.49 16.80
CA LEU A 64 -10.69 15.18 16.39
C LEU A 64 -11.08 14.83 14.95
N SER A 65 -12.31 15.11 14.55
CA SER A 65 -12.78 14.83 13.18
C SER A 65 -11.97 15.60 12.13
N ILE A 66 -11.62 16.85 12.43
CA ILE A 66 -10.80 17.69 11.56
C ILE A 66 -9.38 17.14 11.45
N PHE A 67 -8.74 16.81 12.57
CA PHE A 67 -7.37 16.27 12.55
C PHE A 67 -7.28 14.89 11.89
N LEU A 68 -8.27 14.02 12.12
CA LEU A 68 -8.36 12.73 11.42
C LEU A 68 -8.55 12.95 9.92
N GLY A 69 -9.36 13.93 9.51
CA GLY A 69 -9.51 14.32 8.11
C GLY A 69 -8.16 14.70 7.47
N PHE A 70 -7.36 15.52 8.14
CA PHE A 70 -6.02 15.89 7.67
C PHE A 70 -5.07 14.69 7.60
N LYS A 71 -5.02 13.84 8.63
CA LYS A 71 -4.20 12.61 8.64
C LYS A 71 -4.61 11.70 7.48
N ASN A 72 -5.90 11.44 7.34
CA ASN A 72 -6.44 10.58 6.28
C ASN A 72 -6.12 11.11 4.88
N GLY A 73 -6.23 12.43 4.68
CA GLY A 73 -5.82 13.07 3.43
C GLY A 73 -4.35 12.85 3.11
N ALA A 74 -3.47 13.06 4.09
CA ALA A 74 -2.03 12.84 3.91
C ALA A 74 -1.67 11.36 3.63
N CYS A 75 -2.30 10.41 4.34
CA CYS A 75 -2.11 8.99 4.08
C CYS A 75 -2.63 8.58 2.69
N TYR A 76 -3.78 9.13 2.28
CA TYR A 76 -4.33 8.89 0.94
C TYR A 76 -3.42 9.42 -0.17
N ASP A 77 -2.89 10.65 -0.03
CA ASP A 77 -1.97 11.23 -1.01
C ASP A 77 -0.71 10.39 -1.17
N ARG A 78 -0.18 9.87 -0.07
CA ARG A 78 0.96 8.94 -0.04
C ARG A 78 0.65 7.62 -0.74
N TRP A 79 -0.50 7.02 -0.46
CA TRP A 79 -0.96 5.80 -1.13
C TRP A 79 -1.14 6.03 -2.64
N TRP A 80 -1.74 7.15 -3.02
CA TRP A 80 -1.97 7.50 -4.41
C TRP A 80 -0.66 7.82 -5.15
N GLU A 81 0.30 8.46 -4.48
CA GLU A 81 1.64 8.68 -5.04
C GLU A 81 2.34 7.35 -5.34
N ALA A 82 2.32 6.41 -4.39
CA ALA A 82 2.85 5.05 -4.61
C ALA A 82 2.18 4.36 -5.80
N ARG A 83 0.85 4.47 -5.93
CA ARG A 83 0.11 3.91 -7.07
C ARG A 83 0.53 4.54 -8.41
N LYS A 84 0.72 5.87 -8.46
CA LYS A 84 1.18 6.60 -9.65
C LYS A 84 2.59 6.17 -10.06
N LEU A 85 3.50 6.01 -9.10
CA LEU A 85 4.87 5.57 -9.34
C LEU A 85 4.91 4.17 -10.00
N TRP A 86 4.15 3.21 -9.46
CA TRP A 86 4.03 1.88 -10.07
C TRP A 86 3.32 1.90 -11.42
N GLY A 87 2.37 2.81 -11.63
CA GLY A 87 1.77 3.06 -12.95
C GLY A 87 2.78 3.58 -13.96
N SER A 88 3.64 4.51 -13.54
CA SER A 88 4.76 5.02 -14.34
C SER A 88 5.75 3.92 -14.70
N LEU A 89 6.06 3.02 -13.76
CA LEU A 89 6.92 1.86 -14.01
C LEU A 89 6.39 0.99 -15.16
N ILE A 90 5.11 0.62 -15.10
CA ILE A 90 4.45 -0.18 -16.13
C ILE A 90 4.49 0.55 -17.48
N ALA A 91 4.16 1.84 -17.51
CA ALA A 91 4.19 2.64 -18.73
C ALA A 91 5.60 2.73 -19.34
N THR A 92 6.61 3.01 -18.52
CA THR A 92 8.02 3.10 -18.94
C THR A 92 8.53 1.74 -19.43
N ALA A 93 8.17 0.64 -18.78
CA ALA A 93 8.53 -0.71 -19.23
C ALA A 93 7.98 -1.00 -20.64
N ARG A 94 6.71 -0.62 -20.92
CA ARG A 94 6.10 -0.77 -22.26
C ARG A 94 6.77 0.10 -23.32
N HIS A 95 7.08 1.36 -22.98
CA HIS A 95 7.80 2.24 -23.90
C HIS A 95 9.21 1.72 -24.20
N TYR A 96 9.89 1.21 -23.17
CA TYR A 96 11.21 0.61 -23.30
C TYR A 96 11.19 -0.61 -24.22
N ASP A 97 10.27 -1.57 -24.02
CA ASP A 97 10.15 -2.75 -24.89
C ASP A 97 9.93 -2.39 -26.37
N ARG A 98 9.04 -1.41 -26.63
CA ARG A 98 8.76 -0.96 -28.01
C ARG A 98 10.02 -0.43 -28.68
N ASP A 99 10.77 0.42 -27.99
CA ASP A 99 11.94 1.08 -28.55
C ASP A 99 13.16 0.13 -28.60
N CYS A 100 13.23 -0.87 -27.72
CA CYS A 100 14.23 -1.94 -27.73
C CYS A 100 14.20 -2.82 -28.99
N ARG A 101 13.17 -2.73 -29.84
CA ARG A 101 13.10 -3.46 -31.13
C ARG A 101 14.21 -3.09 -32.11
N ILE A 102 14.85 -1.94 -31.93
CA ILE A 102 16.00 -1.53 -32.74
C ILE A 102 17.27 -2.32 -32.40
N LEU A 103 17.34 -2.91 -31.20
CA LEU A 103 18.48 -3.69 -30.76
C LEU A 103 18.48 -5.10 -31.40
N PRO A 104 19.67 -5.71 -31.58
CA PRO A 104 19.75 -7.12 -31.95
C PRO A 104 19.02 -8.02 -30.96
N GLN A 105 18.42 -9.10 -31.45
CA GLN A 105 17.53 -9.98 -30.68
C GLN A 105 18.13 -10.40 -29.33
N GLY A 106 19.40 -10.84 -29.31
CA GLY A 106 20.05 -11.28 -28.08
C GLY A 106 20.22 -10.18 -27.04
N ARG A 107 20.46 -8.93 -27.46
CA ARG A 107 20.58 -7.79 -26.54
C ARG A 107 19.21 -7.30 -26.08
N ARG A 108 18.25 -7.20 -27.01
CA ARG A 108 16.85 -6.88 -26.73
C ARG A 108 16.30 -7.78 -25.62
N GLU A 109 16.53 -9.08 -25.75
CA GLU A 109 16.10 -10.07 -24.75
C GLU A 109 16.72 -9.79 -23.38
N ARG A 110 18.04 -9.61 -23.29
CA ARG A 110 18.72 -9.30 -22.02
C ARG A 110 18.20 -8.04 -21.35
N VAL A 111 18.08 -6.93 -22.09
CA VAL A 111 17.64 -5.64 -21.48
C VAL A 111 16.19 -5.70 -21.02
N ILE A 112 15.30 -6.37 -21.77
CA ILE A 112 13.90 -6.54 -21.38
C ILE A 112 13.80 -7.42 -20.13
N GLN A 113 14.57 -8.50 -20.07
CA GLN A 113 14.60 -9.35 -18.89
C GLN A 113 15.17 -8.62 -17.66
N HIS A 114 16.17 -7.76 -17.82
CA HIS A 114 16.63 -6.90 -16.72
C HIS A 114 15.54 -5.92 -16.23
N VAL A 115 14.63 -5.45 -17.10
CA VAL A 115 13.47 -4.64 -16.65
C VAL A 115 12.50 -5.49 -15.81
N ILE A 116 12.28 -6.75 -16.18
CA ILE A 116 11.49 -7.70 -15.38
C ILE A 116 12.13 -7.92 -14.01
N VAL A 117 13.46 -8.13 -14.00
CA VAL A 117 14.24 -8.27 -12.76
C VAL A 117 14.09 -7.03 -11.91
N PHE A 118 14.28 -5.83 -12.48
CA PHE A 118 14.16 -4.56 -11.78
C PHE A 118 12.80 -4.41 -11.07
N ALA A 119 11.70 -4.72 -11.76
CA ALA A 119 10.36 -4.67 -11.16
C ALA A 119 10.21 -5.63 -9.96
N ASN A 120 10.74 -6.85 -10.08
CA ASN A 120 10.73 -7.86 -9.01
C ASN A 120 11.59 -7.44 -7.81
N VAL A 121 12.86 -7.08 -8.01
CA VAL A 121 13.72 -6.66 -6.90
C VAL A 121 13.26 -5.35 -6.27
N LEU A 122 12.61 -4.45 -7.01
CA LEU A 122 12.01 -3.24 -6.42
C LEU A 122 10.86 -3.58 -5.48
N ARG A 123 9.93 -4.47 -5.89
CA ARG A 123 8.88 -4.97 -5.00
C ARG A 123 9.49 -5.60 -3.75
N ASP A 124 10.43 -6.51 -3.93
CA ASP A 124 11.02 -7.27 -2.81
C ASP A 124 11.76 -6.35 -1.83
N ARG A 125 12.43 -5.31 -2.35
CA ARG A 125 13.06 -4.26 -1.55
C ARG A 125 12.03 -3.51 -0.69
N LEU A 126 10.91 -3.10 -1.28
CA LEU A 126 9.86 -2.35 -0.58
C LEU A 126 9.11 -3.19 0.46
N ARG A 127 9.12 -4.52 0.29
CA ARG A 127 8.50 -5.47 1.24
C ARG A 127 9.47 -6.10 2.22
N HIS A 128 10.77 -5.86 2.07
CA HIS A 128 11.82 -6.55 2.81
C HIS A 128 11.71 -8.09 2.76
N GLN A 129 11.14 -8.63 1.68
CA GLN A 129 10.90 -10.06 1.49
C GLN A 129 11.04 -10.42 0.03
N THR A 130 11.76 -11.50 -0.26
CA THR A 130 11.79 -12.09 -1.60
C THR A 130 10.55 -12.96 -1.80
N ALA A 131 9.68 -12.57 -2.73
CA ALA A 131 8.40 -13.27 -2.93
C ALA A 131 8.59 -14.70 -3.45
N ASN A 132 9.35 -14.87 -4.54
CA ASN A 132 9.61 -16.19 -5.11
C ASN A 132 10.91 -16.20 -5.96
N PRO A 133 12.04 -16.63 -5.38
CA PRO A 133 13.31 -16.71 -6.10
C PRO A 133 13.26 -17.66 -7.31
N ILE A 134 12.44 -18.71 -7.26
CA ILE A 134 12.37 -19.75 -8.30
C ILE A 134 11.65 -19.21 -9.53
N ALA A 135 10.49 -18.56 -9.34
CA ALA A 135 9.76 -17.94 -10.44
C ALA A 135 10.58 -16.85 -11.14
N LEU A 136 11.41 -16.11 -10.38
CA LEU A 136 12.29 -15.10 -10.95
C LEU A 136 13.39 -15.72 -11.84
N ILE A 137 13.90 -16.91 -11.53
CA ILE A 137 14.88 -17.60 -12.40
C ILE A 137 14.28 -17.84 -13.79
N GLU A 138 13.03 -18.30 -13.85
CA GLU A 138 12.35 -18.62 -15.11
C GLU A 138 12.11 -17.38 -15.99
N THR A 139 11.77 -16.25 -15.38
CA THR A 139 11.43 -15.01 -16.11
C THR A 139 12.65 -14.13 -16.41
N SER A 140 13.65 -14.12 -15.52
CA SER A 140 14.84 -13.25 -15.60
C SER A 140 15.87 -13.65 -16.65
N GLY A 141 15.91 -14.92 -17.06
CA GLY A 141 17.03 -15.43 -17.89
C GLY A 141 18.39 -15.40 -17.18
N MET A 142 18.45 -15.07 -15.89
CA MET A 142 19.67 -15.08 -15.08
C MET A 142 19.83 -16.44 -14.40
N SER A 143 21.09 -16.85 -14.18
CA SER A 143 21.37 -18.05 -13.38
C SER A 143 21.01 -17.82 -11.92
N GLN A 144 20.72 -18.89 -11.18
CA GLN A 144 20.46 -18.82 -9.74
C GLN A 144 21.61 -18.15 -8.97
N GLN A 145 22.85 -18.40 -9.39
CA GLN A 145 24.03 -17.78 -8.79
C GLN A 145 24.08 -16.26 -9.03
N ALA A 146 23.73 -15.82 -10.24
CA ALA A 146 23.69 -14.40 -10.58
C ALA A 146 22.58 -13.65 -9.80
N LEU A 147 21.40 -14.26 -9.64
CA LEU A 147 20.35 -13.68 -8.79
C LEU A 147 20.77 -13.63 -7.32
N THR A 148 21.44 -14.68 -6.81
CA THR A 148 21.93 -14.68 -5.44
C THR A 148 22.92 -13.53 -5.20
N GLN A 149 23.84 -13.30 -6.16
CA GLN A 149 24.76 -12.16 -6.13
C GLN A 149 24.02 -10.82 -6.23
N LEU A 150 22.99 -10.73 -7.06
CA LEU A 150 22.16 -9.53 -7.20
C LEU A 150 21.55 -9.11 -5.86
N TYR A 151 20.95 -10.04 -5.11
CA TYR A 151 20.35 -9.76 -3.80
C TYR A 151 21.38 -9.45 -2.70
N GLN A 152 22.67 -9.74 -2.90
CA GLN A 152 23.73 -9.35 -1.96
C GLN A 152 24.08 -7.85 -2.06
N HIS A 153 23.71 -7.19 -3.15
CA HIS A 153 23.90 -5.74 -3.27
C HIS A 153 22.91 -4.98 -2.37
N THR A 154 23.41 -3.98 -1.63
CA THR A 154 22.60 -3.09 -0.77
C THR A 154 21.42 -2.45 -1.51
N ASN A 155 21.60 -2.18 -2.81
CA ASN A 155 20.57 -1.63 -3.68
C ASN A 155 20.47 -2.45 -4.98
N ALA A 156 19.92 -3.65 -4.86
CA ALA A 156 19.71 -4.56 -5.99
C ALA A 156 18.93 -3.95 -7.19
N PRO A 157 17.85 -3.15 -6.99
CA PRO A 157 17.18 -2.48 -8.11
C PRO A 157 18.11 -1.52 -8.87
N GLN A 158 18.88 -0.69 -8.15
CA GLN A 158 19.81 0.24 -8.78
C GLN A 158 20.94 -0.49 -9.52
N TYR A 159 21.43 -1.61 -8.96
CA TYR A 159 22.40 -2.46 -9.64
C TYR A 159 21.81 -3.07 -10.93
N THR A 160 20.53 -3.46 -10.92
CA THR A 160 19.87 -3.93 -12.14
C THR A 160 19.80 -2.85 -13.22
N LEU A 161 19.54 -1.60 -12.84
CA LEU A 161 19.56 -0.47 -13.77
C LEU A 161 20.98 -0.23 -14.36
N SER A 162 22.04 -0.45 -13.58
CA SER A 162 23.40 -0.33 -14.10
C SER A 162 23.76 -1.43 -15.09
N LEU A 163 23.21 -2.65 -14.94
CA LEU A 163 23.32 -3.72 -15.95
C LEU A 163 22.65 -3.32 -17.27
N ILE A 164 21.45 -2.73 -17.21
CA ILE A 164 20.76 -2.21 -18.39
C ILE A 164 21.60 -1.12 -19.07
N GLN A 165 22.11 -0.17 -18.29
CA GLN A 165 22.92 0.92 -18.81
C GLN A 165 24.23 0.40 -19.45
N TRP A 166 24.84 -0.63 -18.86
CA TRP A 166 26.03 -1.27 -19.42
C TRP A 166 25.74 -1.92 -20.79
N GLU A 167 24.63 -2.63 -20.94
CA GLU A 167 24.22 -3.20 -22.25
C GLU A 167 24.02 -2.12 -23.31
N LEU A 168 23.38 -0.99 -22.95
CA LEU A 168 23.19 0.14 -23.87
C LEU A 168 24.52 0.80 -24.26
N MET A 169 25.47 0.93 -23.33
CA MET A 169 26.80 1.44 -23.63
C MET A 169 27.60 0.51 -24.55
N GLN A 170 27.48 -0.81 -24.39
CA GLN A 170 28.12 -1.75 -25.30
C GLN A 170 27.51 -1.68 -26.70
N ALA A 171 26.18 -1.61 -26.81
CA ALA A 171 25.49 -1.41 -28.09
C ALA A 171 26.00 -0.15 -28.82
N LEU A 172 26.24 0.94 -28.08
CA LEU A 172 26.80 2.16 -28.64
C LEU A 172 28.24 1.97 -29.12
N LYS A 173 29.09 1.34 -28.30
CA LYS A 173 30.51 1.09 -28.65
C LYS A 173 30.66 0.15 -29.85
N GLU A 174 29.77 -0.82 -29.97
CA GLU A 174 29.74 -1.80 -31.07
C GLU A 174 29.07 -1.24 -32.34
N GLY A 175 28.53 -0.02 -32.28
CA GLY A 175 27.87 0.64 -33.42
C GLY A 175 26.50 0.08 -33.76
N GLU A 176 25.87 -0.69 -32.86
CA GLU A 176 24.51 -1.21 -33.02
C GLU A 176 23.45 -0.10 -32.93
N ILE A 177 23.74 0.96 -32.17
CA ILE A 177 22.88 2.13 -31.98
C ILE A 177 23.69 3.43 -32.12
N SER A 178 23.02 4.52 -32.48
CA SER A 178 23.60 5.87 -32.52
C SER A 178 23.49 6.60 -31.18
N ASP A 179 24.23 7.70 -31.01
CA ASP A 179 24.15 8.56 -29.81
C ASP A 179 22.73 9.05 -29.50
N ILE A 180 21.94 9.35 -30.55
CA ILE A 180 20.55 9.80 -30.42
C ILE A 180 19.68 8.68 -29.84
N ILE A 181 19.83 7.46 -30.37
CA ILE A 181 19.09 6.28 -29.88
C ILE A 181 19.54 5.94 -28.46
N TYR A 182 20.84 5.96 -28.17
CA TYR A 182 21.35 5.76 -26.81
C TYR A 182 20.74 6.77 -25.83
N THR A 183 20.69 8.06 -26.19
CA THR A 183 20.10 9.11 -25.35
C THR A 183 18.61 8.86 -25.09
N GLN A 184 17.86 8.48 -26.14
CA GLN A 184 16.45 8.12 -26.02
C GLN A 184 16.23 6.89 -25.13
N MET A 185 17.02 5.83 -25.29
CA MET A 185 16.90 4.63 -24.49
C MET A 185 17.32 4.86 -23.03
N ASN A 186 18.38 5.62 -22.80
CA ASN A 186 18.87 5.97 -21.46
C ASN A 186 17.84 6.81 -20.68
N LYS A 187 17.00 7.59 -21.36
CA LYS A 187 15.90 8.31 -20.71
C LYS A 187 14.96 7.36 -19.95
N TYR A 188 14.64 6.20 -20.51
CA TYR A 188 13.80 5.22 -19.83
C TYR A 188 14.46 4.62 -18.59
N VAL A 189 15.79 4.41 -18.62
CA VAL A 189 16.56 3.97 -17.45
C VAL A 189 16.52 5.02 -16.34
N VAL A 190 16.63 6.30 -16.71
CA VAL A 190 16.46 7.42 -15.77
C VAL A 190 15.04 7.44 -15.21
N ASP A 191 14.01 7.27 -16.05
CA ASP A 191 12.61 7.28 -15.60
C ASP A 191 12.31 6.10 -14.65
N LEU A 192 12.90 4.91 -14.87
CA LEU A 192 12.85 3.79 -13.91
C LEU A 192 13.57 4.10 -12.59
N SER A 193 14.74 4.75 -12.65
CA SER A 193 15.48 5.21 -11.46
C SER A 193 14.69 6.26 -10.66
N MET A 194 13.96 7.14 -11.33
CA MET A 194 13.06 8.11 -10.69
C MET A 194 11.89 7.42 -9.98
N VAL A 195 11.33 6.35 -10.56
CA VAL A 195 10.31 5.53 -9.88
C VAL A 195 10.89 4.90 -8.61
N GLN A 196 12.05 4.25 -8.70
CA GLN A 196 12.71 3.66 -7.55
C GLN A 196 12.91 4.70 -6.44
N THR A 197 13.49 5.85 -6.79
CA THR A 197 13.78 6.93 -5.83
C THR A 197 12.50 7.46 -5.19
N GLY A 198 11.42 7.59 -5.95
CA GLY A 198 10.10 7.95 -5.42
C GLY A 198 9.56 6.92 -4.43
N CYS A 199 9.67 5.63 -4.75
CA CYS A 199 9.24 4.55 -3.86
C CYS A 199 10.10 4.50 -2.58
N ASP A 200 11.43 4.62 -2.70
CA ASP A 200 12.35 4.69 -1.56
C ASP A 200 12.02 5.90 -0.66
N ARG A 201 11.71 7.07 -1.24
CA ARG A 201 11.28 8.26 -0.47
C ARG A 201 10.00 7.97 0.31
N ILE A 202 9.00 7.37 -0.31
CA ILE A 202 7.77 6.98 0.38
C ILE A 202 8.14 6.02 1.52
N ALA A 203 8.77 4.88 1.23
CA ALA A 203 9.10 3.87 2.24
C ALA A 203 9.93 4.41 3.43
N THR A 204 10.86 5.33 3.19
CA THR A 204 11.78 5.84 4.23
C THR A 204 11.33 7.11 4.93
N THR A 205 10.34 7.81 4.39
CA THR A 205 9.83 9.09 4.95
C THR A 205 8.36 8.92 5.36
N PRO A 206 8.07 8.27 6.51
CA PRO A 206 6.71 8.18 7.03
C PRO A 206 6.19 9.54 7.52
N LEU A 207 4.89 9.61 7.84
CA LEU A 207 4.36 10.80 8.51
C LEU A 207 5.07 10.99 9.87
N PRO A 208 5.23 12.24 10.35
CA PRO A 208 5.93 12.46 11.61
C PRO A 208 5.23 11.70 12.74
N PHE A 209 5.96 10.78 13.37
CA PHE A 209 5.42 9.82 14.36
C PHE A 209 4.61 10.49 15.49
N ALA A 210 4.98 11.71 15.89
CA ALA A 210 4.26 12.48 16.89
C ALA A 210 2.78 12.72 16.53
N TYR A 211 2.46 12.93 15.24
CA TYR A 211 1.08 13.08 14.78
C TYR A 211 0.29 11.80 14.98
N SER A 212 0.85 10.65 14.57
CA SER A 212 0.20 9.35 14.69
C SER A 212 -0.04 8.98 16.16
N VAL A 213 0.93 9.21 17.05
CA VAL A 213 0.78 8.94 18.49
C VAL A 213 -0.25 9.85 19.15
N LEU A 214 -0.19 11.16 18.87
CA LEU A 214 -1.10 12.12 19.48
C LEU A 214 -2.55 11.81 19.09
N LEU A 215 -2.82 11.60 17.79
CA LEU A 215 -4.16 11.31 17.30
C LEU A 215 -4.70 9.99 17.83
N ASN A 216 -3.87 8.94 17.82
CA ASN A 216 -4.28 7.65 18.33
C ASN A 216 -4.68 7.75 19.82
N ARG A 217 -3.83 8.35 20.65
CA ARG A 217 -4.10 8.52 22.09
C ARG A 217 -5.36 9.33 22.36
N THR A 218 -5.57 10.43 21.64
CA THR A 218 -6.74 11.29 21.85
C THR A 218 -8.03 10.63 21.37
N VAL A 219 -8.01 9.87 20.27
CA VAL A 219 -9.15 9.07 19.80
C VAL A 219 -9.54 8.00 20.84
N TYR A 220 -8.57 7.24 21.35
CA TYR A 220 -8.84 6.23 22.38
C TYR A 220 -9.39 6.86 23.65
N PHE A 221 -8.74 7.92 24.14
CA PHE A 221 -9.19 8.65 25.33
C PHE A 221 -10.63 9.16 25.16
N PHE A 222 -10.93 9.77 24.02
CA PHE A 222 -12.26 10.26 23.69
C PHE A 222 -13.30 9.11 23.70
N CYS A 223 -13.02 8.00 23.00
CA CYS A 223 -13.94 6.87 22.92
C CYS A 223 -14.19 6.21 24.29
N PHE A 224 -13.17 6.10 25.15
CA PHE A 224 -13.32 5.55 26.50
C PHE A 224 -14.06 6.47 27.47
N MET A 225 -14.02 7.78 27.25
CA MET A 225 -14.68 8.76 28.11
C MET A 225 -16.14 9.06 27.71
N LEU A 226 -16.51 8.84 26.44
CA LEU A 226 -17.88 9.01 25.93
C LEU A 226 -18.98 8.33 26.77
N PRO A 227 -18.82 7.08 27.26
CA PRO A 227 -19.81 6.41 28.10
C PRO A 227 -20.24 7.20 29.32
N PHE A 228 -19.32 7.90 29.96
CA PHE A 228 -19.55 8.65 31.19
C PHE A 228 -20.26 9.98 30.94
N SER A 229 -20.20 10.51 29.71
CA SER A 229 -20.95 11.70 29.32
C SER A 229 -22.37 11.36 28.87
N LEU A 230 -22.57 10.17 28.27
CA LEU A 230 -23.86 9.76 27.69
C LEU A 230 -24.64 8.75 28.54
N GLY A 231 -24.05 8.20 29.60
CA GLY A 231 -24.65 7.23 30.50
C GLY A 231 -25.93 7.75 31.14
N SER A 232 -25.84 8.91 31.81
CA SER A 232 -26.97 9.57 32.48
C SER A 232 -28.09 9.99 31.55
N LEU A 233 -27.78 10.33 30.29
CA LEU A 233 -28.77 10.77 29.31
C LEU A 233 -29.50 9.61 28.62
N LEU A 234 -28.80 8.50 28.34
CA LEU A 234 -29.32 7.44 27.47
C LEU A 234 -29.58 6.11 28.18
N GLY A 235 -29.03 5.89 29.39
CA GLY A 235 -29.19 4.66 30.15
C GLY A 235 -28.85 3.40 29.34
N LEU A 236 -29.83 2.50 29.18
CA LEU A 236 -29.63 1.26 28.42
C LEU A 236 -29.30 1.47 26.93
N ALA A 237 -29.60 2.65 26.36
CA ALA A 237 -29.30 2.97 24.97
C ALA A 237 -27.87 3.50 24.76
N THR A 238 -27.11 3.79 25.82
CA THR A 238 -25.73 4.32 25.73
C THR A 238 -24.80 3.49 24.84
N PRO A 239 -24.77 2.14 24.90
CA PRO A 239 -23.87 1.32 24.09
C PRO A 239 -24.10 1.47 22.58
N LEU A 240 -25.34 1.72 22.16
CA LEU A 240 -25.68 1.86 20.75
C LEU A 240 -25.06 3.14 20.18
N LEU A 241 -25.30 4.29 20.83
CA LEU A 241 -24.78 5.56 20.32
C LEU A 241 -23.26 5.66 20.48
N VAL A 242 -22.71 5.24 21.63
CA VAL A 242 -21.26 5.22 21.84
C VAL A 242 -20.60 4.27 20.85
N GLY A 243 -21.19 3.11 20.56
CA GLY A 243 -20.68 2.17 19.56
C GLY A 243 -20.57 2.79 18.16
N ILE A 244 -21.59 3.52 17.72
CA ILE A 244 -21.56 4.22 16.42
C ILE A 244 -20.46 5.28 16.38
N LEU A 245 -20.37 6.12 17.41
CA LEU A 245 -19.36 7.18 17.48
C LEU A 245 -17.94 6.58 17.55
N ALA A 246 -17.73 5.59 18.43
CA ALA A 246 -16.44 4.92 18.59
C ALA A 246 -16.01 4.22 17.31
N TYR A 247 -16.92 3.51 16.63
CA TYR A 247 -16.64 2.91 15.33
C TYR A 247 -16.21 3.95 14.30
N THR A 248 -16.86 5.11 14.27
CA THR A 248 -16.51 6.20 13.33
C THR A 248 -15.09 6.70 13.56
N PHE A 249 -14.73 7.04 14.80
CA PHE A 249 -13.39 7.58 15.11
C PHE A 249 -12.28 6.52 15.04
N LEU A 250 -12.49 5.34 15.64
CA LEU A 250 -11.52 4.24 15.59
C LEU A 250 -11.36 3.69 14.18
N GLY A 251 -12.47 3.61 13.41
CA GLY A 251 -12.48 3.20 12.02
C GLY A 251 -11.66 4.12 11.12
N LEU A 252 -11.85 5.44 11.25
CA LEU A 252 -11.09 6.42 10.48
C LEU A 252 -9.59 6.42 10.85
N ASP A 253 -9.24 6.32 12.13
CA ASP A 253 -7.83 6.25 12.56
C ASP A 253 -7.14 4.97 12.05
N ALA A 254 -7.83 3.83 12.16
CA ALA A 254 -7.31 2.55 11.70
C ALA A 254 -7.19 2.50 10.16
N LEU A 255 -8.16 3.05 9.43
CA LEU A 255 -8.11 3.16 7.96
C LEU A 255 -6.91 4.00 7.51
N SER A 256 -6.74 5.17 8.13
CA SER A 256 -5.62 6.06 7.83
C SER A 256 -4.28 5.36 8.04
N SER A 257 -4.16 4.55 9.10
CA SER A 257 -2.93 3.82 9.43
C SER A 257 -2.68 2.63 8.49
N GLU A 258 -3.74 1.99 7.96
CA GLU A 258 -3.60 0.93 6.96
C GLU A 258 -3.09 1.46 5.62
N ILE A 259 -3.67 2.56 5.12
CA ILE A 259 -3.25 3.13 3.82
C ILE A 259 -1.95 3.93 3.91
N GLU A 260 -1.45 4.22 5.11
CA GLU A 260 -0.17 4.91 5.34
C GLU A 260 1.04 4.09 4.81
N GLU A 261 0.94 2.76 4.79
CA GLU A 261 2.00 1.85 4.35
C GLU A 261 1.64 1.13 3.03
N PRO A 262 1.65 1.81 1.87
CA PRO A 262 1.05 1.31 0.64
C PRO A 262 1.75 0.08 0.03
N PHE A 263 2.97 -0.23 0.46
CA PHE A 263 3.79 -1.31 -0.13
C PHE A 263 3.70 -2.65 0.62
N GLY A 264 2.93 -2.71 1.71
CA GLY A 264 2.79 -3.91 2.52
C GLY A 264 2.02 -5.05 1.86
N THR A 265 1.44 -5.89 2.71
CA THR A 265 0.66 -7.09 2.34
C THR A 265 -0.75 -7.10 2.95
N GLN A 266 -1.19 -5.99 3.55
CA GLN A 266 -2.55 -5.82 4.04
C GLN A 266 -3.54 -5.68 2.89
N SER A 267 -4.81 -5.99 3.12
CA SER A 267 -5.82 -6.07 2.05
C SER A 267 -5.92 -4.81 1.18
N ASN A 268 -5.71 -3.62 1.76
CA ASN A 268 -5.80 -2.34 1.06
C ASN A 268 -4.46 -1.82 0.52
N ASP A 269 -3.37 -2.56 0.73
CA ASP A 269 -2.06 -2.23 0.16
C ASP A 269 -2.05 -2.47 -1.35
N LEU A 270 -1.07 -1.88 -2.03
CA LEU A 270 -0.93 -2.01 -3.48
C LEU A 270 -0.62 -3.47 -3.85
N PRO A 271 -1.27 -4.03 -4.89
CA PRO A 271 -1.08 -5.41 -5.31
C PRO A 271 0.19 -5.53 -6.15
N LEU A 272 1.35 -5.31 -5.51
CA LEU A 272 2.64 -5.25 -6.20
C LEU A 272 2.95 -6.54 -6.97
N ASP A 273 2.55 -7.70 -6.44
CA ASP A 273 2.72 -8.98 -7.16
C ASP A 273 1.96 -9.00 -8.47
N ALA A 274 0.70 -8.57 -8.47
CA ALA A 274 -0.12 -8.49 -9.67
C ALA A 274 0.44 -7.46 -10.67
N MET A 275 0.95 -6.32 -10.18
CA MET A 275 1.59 -5.30 -11.02
C MET A 275 2.87 -5.83 -11.68
N VAL A 276 3.74 -6.49 -10.90
CA VAL A 276 4.96 -7.15 -11.42
C VAL A 276 4.59 -8.25 -12.40
N ARG A 277 3.59 -9.08 -12.08
CA ARG A 277 3.10 -10.14 -12.98
C ARG A 277 2.56 -9.57 -14.30
N THR A 278 1.94 -8.40 -14.27
CA THR A 278 1.49 -7.71 -15.49
C THR A 278 2.68 -7.36 -16.38
N ILE A 279 3.75 -6.81 -15.79
CA ILE A 279 5.00 -6.48 -16.52
C ILE A 279 5.64 -7.75 -17.07
N GLU A 280 5.74 -8.81 -16.27
CA GLU A 280 6.27 -10.12 -16.71
C GLU A 280 5.53 -10.64 -17.94
N ILE A 281 4.20 -10.69 -17.89
CA ILE A 281 3.37 -11.22 -18.98
C ILE A 281 3.56 -10.40 -20.25
N GLU A 282 3.47 -9.07 -20.16
CA GLU A 282 3.56 -8.20 -21.33
C GLU A 282 4.94 -8.27 -21.99
N LEU A 283 6.00 -8.19 -21.19
CA LEU A 283 7.38 -8.20 -21.70
C LEU A 283 7.82 -9.58 -22.22
N LEU A 284 7.42 -10.68 -21.58
CA LEU A 284 7.72 -12.02 -22.08
C LEU A 284 6.92 -12.33 -23.35
N SER A 285 5.67 -11.85 -23.43
CA SER A 285 4.85 -12.02 -24.63
C SER A 285 5.48 -11.33 -25.85
N THR A 286 6.10 -10.16 -25.70
CA THR A 286 6.74 -9.44 -26.81
C THR A 286 8.06 -10.08 -27.26
N LEU A 287 8.65 -10.91 -26.40
CA LEU A 287 9.81 -11.75 -26.67
C LEU A 287 9.43 -13.13 -27.25
N GLY A 288 8.14 -13.47 -27.32
CA GLY A 288 7.68 -14.80 -27.74
C GLY A 288 8.02 -15.92 -26.75
N LYS A 289 8.22 -15.57 -25.47
CA LYS A 289 8.54 -16.52 -24.40
C LYS A 289 7.27 -17.01 -23.68
N PRO A 290 7.33 -18.17 -23.00
CA PRO A 290 6.25 -18.61 -22.12
C PRO A 290 5.96 -17.53 -21.06
N THR A 291 4.68 -17.20 -20.90
CA THR A 291 4.22 -16.20 -19.93
C THR A 291 3.67 -16.90 -18.68
N PRO A 292 3.97 -16.39 -17.48
CA PRO A 292 3.35 -16.91 -16.28
C PRO A 292 1.86 -16.53 -16.22
N PRO A 293 0.98 -17.30 -15.55
CA PRO A 293 -0.44 -17.00 -15.51
C PRO A 293 -0.71 -15.67 -14.75
N PRO A 294 -1.76 -14.91 -15.10
CA PRO A 294 -2.15 -13.74 -14.33
C PRO A 294 -2.54 -14.13 -12.91
N ILE A 295 -2.21 -13.28 -11.93
CA ILE A 295 -2.64 -13.48 -10.54
C ILE A 295 -4.14 -13.19 -10.47
N GLN A 296 -4.91 -14.20 -10.07
CA GLN A 296 -6.35 -14.07 -9.88
C GLN A 296 -6.65 -13.56 -8.46
N ALA A 297 -7.71 -12.75 -8.34
CA ALA A 297 -8.13 -12.25 -7.04
C ALA A 297 -8.73 -13.41 -6.21
N HIS A 298 -8.17 -13.68 -5.03
CA HIS A 298 -8.78 -14.59 -4.06
C HIS A 298 -9.64 -13.76 -3.10
N ASP A 299 -10.94 -14.07 -3.01
CA ASP A 299 -11.91 -13.28 -2.23
C ASP A 299 -11.89 -11.77 -2.52
N HIS A 300 -11.75 -11.42 -3.81
CA HIS A 300 -11.59 -10.04 -4.28
C HIS A 300 -10.26 -9.38 -3.91
N ASN A 301 -9.30 -10.04 -3.26
CA ASN A 301 -7.98 -9.47 -2.96
C ASN A 301 -6.94 -9.96 -3.96
N LEU A 302 -6.14 -9.03 -4.50
CA LEU A 302 -5.03 -9.29 -5.43
C LEU A 302 -3.67 -9.46 -4.73
N LEU A 303 -3.67 -9.55 -3.40
CA LEU A 303 -2.51 -9.83 -2.56
C LEU A 303 -2.57 -11.25 -2.03
#